data_AF-A0A2M7QWB9-F1
#
_entry.id   AF-A0A2M7QWB9-F1
#
_cell.length_a   1.000
_cell.length_b   1.000
_cell.length_c   1.000
_cell.angle_alpha   90.00
_cell.angle_beta   90.00
_cell.angle_gamma   90.00
#
_symmetry.space_group_name_H-M   'P 1'
#
loop_
_entity.id
_entity.type
_entity.pdbx_description
1 polymer ?
#
loop_
_entity_poly.entity_id
_entity_poly.type
_entity_poly.pdbx_seq_one_letter_code
_entity_poly.pdbx_strand_id
1 'polypeptide(L)'
;MTKASDDSIRFDLYLKNRQLKELELVLRNIAALPDKEQREWIENNADIIHQGFDNFVDDSNNVLQRVSFDSETLELSEDLVVSLRDVLNLVQSLTSEPKQQLVS
;
A
#
# COMPACT_ATOMS: atom_id res chain seq x y z
N MET A 1 -17.39 14.49 21.27
CA MET A 1 -16.41 13.88 20.34
C MET A 1 -15.07 13.91 21.03
N THR A 2 -14.58 12.75 21.48
CA THR A 2 -13.27 12.60 22.12
C THR A 2 -12.20 12.73 21.04
N LYS A 3 -11.43 13.82 21.08
CA LYS A 3 -10.23 13.99 20.26
C LYS A 3 -9.30 12.82 20.62
N ALA A 4 -8.92 12.00 19.64
CA ALA A 4 -7.89 11.00 19.88
C ALA A 4 -6.63 11.71 20.38
N SER A 5 -5.93 11.13 21.36
CA SER A 5 -4.66 11.70 21.80
C SER A 5 -3.65 11.63 20.66
N ASP A 6 -2.78 12.64 20.56
CA ASP A 6 -1.75 12.71 19.51
C ASP A 6 -0.82 11.47 19.53
N ASP A 7 -0.64 10.84 20.70
CA ASP A 7 0.06 9.53 20.82
C ASP A 7 -0.66 8.38 20.10
N SER A 8 -2.00 8.35 20.14
CA SER A 8 -2.80 7.34 19.45
C SER A 8 -2.68 7.49 17.94
N ILE A 9 -2.67 8.72 17.43
CA ILE A 9 -2.54 8.99 16.00
C ILE A 9 -1.15 8.59 15.51
N ARG A 10 -0.10 8.95 16.26
CA ARG A 10 1.27 8.53 15.93
C ARG A 10 1.42 7.01 15.91
N PHE A 11 0.86 6.31 16.90
CA PHE A 11 0.86 4.84 16.92
C PHE A 11 0.15 4.25 15.70
N ASP A 12 -1.03 4.79 15.33
CA ASP A 12 -1.78 4.35 14.16
C ASP A 12 -0.97 4.56 12.87
N LEU A 13 -0.32 5.72 12.70
CA LEU A 13 0.57 6.01 11.56
C LEU A 13 1.76 5.06 11.50
N TYR A 14 2.43 4.79 12.63
CA TYR A 14 3.52 3.82 12.71
C TYR A 14 3.07 2.42 12.29
N LEU A 15 1.92 1.98 12.79
CA LEU A 15 1.38 0.67 12.48
C LEU A 15 1.05 0.54 10.99
N LYS A 16 0.39 1.55 10.40
CA LYS A 16 0.06 1.58 8.97
C LYS A 16 1.33 1.58 8.10
N ASN A 17 2.33 2.38 8.46
CA ASN A 17 3.64 2.39 7.78
C ASN A 17 4.31 1.01 7.82
N ARG A 18 4.29 0.33 8.97
CA ARG A 18 4.84 -1.01 9.10
C ARG A 18 4.10 -2.02 8.21
N GLN A 19 2.76 -1.97 8.20
CA GLN A 19 1.94 -2.86 7.38
C GLN A 19 2.23 -2.70 5.89
N LEU A 20 2.43 -1.46 5.42
CA LEU A 20 2.82 -1.21 4.02
C LEU A 20 4.19 -1.81 3.69
N LYS A 21 5.18 -1.66 4.58
CA LYS A 21 6.52 -2.24 4.36
C LYS A 21 6.47 -3.77 4.28
N GLU A 22 5.65 -4.40 5.11
CA GLU A 22 5.42 -5.85 5.07
C GLU A 22 4.73 -6.28 3.76
N LEU A 23 3.70 -5.53 3.33
CA LEU A 23 3.02 -5.76 2.05
C LEU A 23 3.97 -5.57 0.85
N GLU A 24 4.76 -4.50 0.85
CA GLU A 24 5.76 -4.20 -0.17
C GLU A 24 6.75 -5.36 -0.33
N LEU A 25 7.24 -5.90 0.79
CA LEU A 25 8.17 -7.03 0.78
C LEU A 25 7.54 -8.26 0.12
N VAL A 26 6.29 -8.58 0.47
CA VAL A 26 5.56 -9.71 -0.11
C VAL A 26 5.38 -9.52 -1.62
N LEU A 27 4.92 -8.34 -2.04
CA LEU A 27 4.73 -8.01 -3.45
C LEU A 27 6.04 -8.01 -4.24
N ARG A 28 7.16 -7.58 -3.65
CA ARG A 28 8.49 -7.67 -4.27
C ARG A 28 8.95 -9.10 -4.47
N ASN A 29 8.66 -9.98 -3.51
CA ASN A 29 8.96 -11.40 -3.65
C ASN A 29 8.15 -12.04 -4.79
N ILE A 30 6.87 -11.64 -4.94
CA ILE A 30 6.03 -12.05 -6.07
C ILE A 30 6.55 -11.50 -7.40
N ALA A 31 7.00 -10.24 -7.40
CA ALA A 31 7.62 -9.61 -8.56
C ALA A 31 8.90 -10.34 -9.03
N ALA A 32 9.58 -11.03 -8.12
CA ALA A 32 10.78 -11.81 -8.39
C ALA A 32 10.52 -13.28 -8.76
N LEU A 33 9.26 -13.75 -8.74
CA LEU A 33 8.92 -15.11 -9.16
C LEU A 33 9.10 -15.28 -10.68
N PRO A 34 9.32 -16.51 -11.16
CA PRO A 34 9.30 -16.82 -12.60
C PRO A 34 7.97 -16.41 -13.23
N ASP A 35 7.99 -15.90 -14.48
CA ASP A 35 6.81 -15.35 -15.18
C ASP A 35 5.57 -16.23 -15.17
N LYS A 36 5.73 -17.56 -15.13
CA LYS A 36 4.61 -18.50 -15.05
C LYS A 36 3.95 -18.49 -13.68
N GLU A 37 4.76 -18.60 -12.62
CA GLU A 37 4.30 -18.60 -11.23
C GLU A 37 3.75 -17.24 -10.83
N GLN A 38 4.39 -16.16 -11.30
CA GLN A 38 3.90 -14.81 -11.13
C GLN A 38 2.50 -14.63 -11.74
N ARG A 39 2.30 -15.06 -13.00
CA ARG A 39 0.99 -15.00 -13.66
C ARG A 39 -0.08 -15.81 -12.95
N GLU A 40 0.24 -17.05 -12.57
CA GLU A 40 -0.69 -17.90 -11.81
C GLU A 40 -1.07 -17.25 -10.47
N TRP A 41 -0.11 -16.61 -9.80
CA TRP A 41 -0.41 -15.88 -8.57
C TRP A 41 -1.33 -14.68 -8.83
N ILE A 42 -1.05 -13.87 -9.87
CA ILE A 42 -1.87 -12.71 -10.26
C ILE A 42 -3.29 -13.16 -10.58
N GLU A 43 -3.48 -14.16 -11.42
CA GLU A 43 -4.80 -14.67 -11.83
C GLU A 43 -5.65 -15.11 -10.62
N ASN A 44 -5.01 -15.68 -9.60
CA ASN A 44 -5.72 -16.18 -8.42
C ASN A 44 -5.94 -15.12 -7.33
N ASN A 45 -5.17 -14.03 -7.32
CA ASN A 45 -5.11 -13.13 -6.16
C ASN A 45 -5.28 -11.63 -6.49
N ALA A 46 -5.26 -11.22 -7.77
CA ALA A 46 -5.29 -9.81 -8.15
C ALA A 46 -6.48 -9.04 -7.55
N ASP A 47 -7.69 -9.60 -7.65
CA ASP A 47 -8.90 -8.97 -7.12
C ASP A 47 -8.86 -8.80 -5.59
N ILE A 48 -8.34 -9.80 -4.89
CA ILE A 48 -8.20 -9.76 -3.42
C ILE A 48 -7.18 -8.69 -3.02
N ILE A 49 -6.08 -8.58 -3.76
CA ILE A 49 -5.03 -7.59 -3.52
C ILE A 49 -5.52 -6.18 -3.81
N HIS A 50 -6.25 -5.99 -4.91
CA HIS A 50 -6.87 -4.70 -5.24
C HIS A 50 -7.85 -4.26 -4.15
N GLN A 51 -8.80 -5.12 -3.76
CA GLN A 51 -9.76 -4.81 -2.71
C GLN A 51 -9.08 -4.57 -1.35
N GLY A 52 -8.08 -5.40 -1.00
CA GLY A 52 -7.30 -5.24 0.22
C GLY A 52 -6.54 -3.92 0.26
N PHE A 53 -5.94 -3.53 -0.87
CA PHE A 53 -5.22 -2.27 -0.99
C PHE A 53 -6.16 -1.06 -0.94
N ASP A 54 -7.31 -1.12 -1.61
CA ASP A 54 -8.33 -0.05 -1.57
C ASP A 54 -8.84 0.17 -0.14
N ASN A 55 -9.17 -0.90 0.58
CA ASN A 55 -9.56 -0.82 2.00
C ASN A 55 -8.43 -0.23 2.86
N PHE A 56 -7.18 -0.58 2.57
CA PHE A 56 -6.04 -0.07 3.30
C PHE A 56 -5.82 1.43 3.05
N VAL A 57 -6.02 1.90 1.81
CA VAL A 57 -5.98 3.33 1.44
C VAL A 57 -7.06 4.09 2.18
N ASP A 58 -8.29 3.58 2.20
CA ASP A 58 -9.42 4.20 2.90
C ASP A 58 -9.16 4.32 4.41
N ASP A 59 -8.67 3.25 5.03
CA ASP A 59 -8.24 3.26 6.44
C ASP A 59 -7.13 4.28 6.69
N SER A 60 -6.14 4.36 5.80
CA SER A 60 -5.02 5.28 5.93
C SER A 60 -5.49 6.73 5.82
N ASN A 61 -6.42 7.01 4.91
CA ASN A 61 -7.05 8.32 4.77
C ASN A 61 -7.80 8.73 6.05
N ASN A 62 -8.48 7.78 6.72
CA ASN A 62 -9.14 8.05 8.00
C ASN A 62 -8.15 8.46 9.10
N VAL A 63 -6.95 7.88 9.13
CA VAL A 63 -5.88 8.28 10.06
C VAL A 63 -5.32 9.64 9.68
N LEU A 64 -5.02 9.87 8.40
CA LEU A 64 -4.47 11.12 7.88
C LEU A 64 -5.40 12.33 8.12
N GLN A 65 -6.72 12.15 8.05
CA GLN A 65 -7.70 13.21 8.35
C GLN A 65 -7.68 13.66 9.82
N ARG A 66 -7.10 12.86 10.72
CA ARG A 66 -7.05 13.12 12.16
C ARG A 66 -5.70 13.70 12.59
N VAL A 67 -4.75 13.86 11.68
CA VAL A 67 -3.38 14.30 11.94
C VAL A 67 -3.31 15.68 12.57
N SER A 68 -2.52 15.79 13.63
CA SER A 68 -2.08 17.03 14.25
C SER A 68 -0.90 17.64 13.49
N PHE A 69 -0.76 18.97 13.55
CA PHE A 69 0.32 19.70 12.85
C PHE A 69 1.66 19.69 13.58
N ASP A 70 1.89 18.78 14.52
CA ASP A 70 3.22 18.60 15.10
C ASP A 70 4.15 17.92 14.09
N SER A 71 5.44 18.25 14.18
CA SER A 71 6.44 17.85 13.18
C SER A 71 6.59 16.34 13.05
N GLU A 72 6.49 15.60 14.16
CA GLU A 72 6.64 14.14 14.17
C GLU A 72 5.46 13.46 13.47
N THR A 73 4.23 13.88 13.77
CA THR A 73 3.04 13.34 13.12
C THR A 73 3.01 13.69 11.63
N LEU A 74 3.49 14.87 11.24
CA LEU A 74 3.63 15.26 9.84
C LEU A 74 4.66 14.38 9.09
N GLU A 75 5.82 14.11 9.68
CA GLU A 75 6.85 13.23 9.10
C GLU A 75 6.30 11.81 8.90
N LEU A 76 5.62 11.25 9.90
CA LEU A 76 5.00 9.93 9.80
C LEU A 76 3.88 9.86 8.76
N SER A 77 3.16 10.97 8.57
CA SER A 77 2.12 11.10 7.55
C SER A 77 2.71 11.16 6.14
N GLU A 78 3.82 11.90 5.96
CA GLU A 78 4.55 11.95 4.70
C GLU A 78 5.09 10.56 4.33
N ASP A 79 5.74 9.88 5.28
CA ASP A 79 6.22 8.49 5.12
C ASP A 79 5.10 7.54 4.69
N LEU A 80 3.91 7.70 5.28
CA LEU A 80 2.74 6.89 4.93
C LEU A 80 2.28 7.14 3.50
N VAL A 81 2.21 8.40 3.07
CA VAL A 81 1.82 8.77 1.70
C VAL A 81 2.84 8.26 0.67
N VAL A 82 4.13 8.40 0.95
CA VAL A 82 5.20 7.88 0.07
C VAL A 82 5.11 6.36 -0.04
N SER A 83 4.97 5.66 1.09
CA SER A 83 4.85 4.20 1.12
C SER A 83 3.60 3.72 0.38
N LEU A 84 2.47 4.41 0.51
CA LEU A 84 1.24 4.10 -0.22
C LEU A 84 1.45 4.20 -1.74
N ARG A 85 2.09 5.28 -2.20
CA ARG A 85 2.40 5.45 -3.62
C ARG A 85 3.29 4.34 -4.15
N ASP A 86 4.33 3.97 -3.41
CA ASP A 86 5.31 2.98 -3.85
C ASP A 86 4.69 1.58 -3.93
N VAL A 87 3.85 1.21 -2.95
CA VAL A 87 3.09 -0.04 -2.98
C VAL A 87 2.04 -0.04 -4.10
N LEU A 88 1.33 1.08 -4.32
CA LEU A 88 0.37 1.19 -5.41
C LEU A 88 1.04 0.96 -6.78
N ASN A 89 2.21 1.56 -7.00
CA ASN A 89 2.98 1.37 -8.23
C ASN A 89 3.40 -0.09 -8.40
N LEU A 90 3.76 -0.76 -7.32
CA LEU A 90 4.14 -2.17 -7.34
C LEU A 90 2.94 -3.07 -7.68
N VAL A 91 1.78 -2.85 -7.05
CA VAL A 91 0.54 -3.55 -7.40
C VAL A 91 0.19 -3.35 -8.86
N GLN A 92 0.20 -2.10 -9.34
CA GLN A 92 -0.07 -1.79 -10.75
C GLN A 92 0.92 -2.47 -11.70
N SER A 93 2.20 -2.52 -11.36
CA SER A 93 3.22 -3.18 -12.19
C SER A 93 3.01 -4.69 -12.28
N LEU A 94 2.45 -5.31 -11.24
CA LEU A 94 2.15 -6.74 -11.20
C LEU A 94 0.86 -7.06 -11.95
N THR A 95 -0.17 -6.21 -11.84
CA THR A 95 -1.50 -6.51 -12.39
C THR A 95 -1.77 -5.90 -13.77
N SER A 96 -0.90 -5.00 -14.26
CA SER A 96 -0.99 -4.51 -15.63
C SER A 96 -0.65 -5.64 -16.60
N GLU A 97 -1.60 -6.02 -17.45
CA GLU A 97 -1.35 -6.99 -18.52
C GLU A 97 -0.13 -6.54 -19.36
N PRO A 98 0.77 -7.46 -19.76
CA PRO A 98 1.81 -7.12 -20.70
C PRO A 98 1.11 -6.64 -21.98
N LYS A 99 1.29 -5.36 -22.32
CA LYS A 99 0.83 -4.78 -23.59
C LYS A 99 1.15 -5.79 -24.68
N GLN A 100 0.11 -6.40 -25.24
CA GLN A 100 0.25 -7.23 -26.43
C GLN A 100 1.08 -6.44 -27.41
N GLN A 101 2.29 -6.93 -27.70
CA GLN A 101 3.02 -6.45 -28.86
C GLN A 101 2.12 -6.74 -30.05
N LEU A 102 1.46 -5.70 -30.55
CA LEU A 102 0.80 -5.70 -31.84
C LEU A 102 1.91 -5.97 -32.86
N VAL A 103 2.12 -7.26 -33.18
CA VAL A 103 2.86 -7.68 -34.35
C VAL A 103 1.86 -7.60 -35.50
N SER A 104 1.81 -6.44 -36.15
CA SER A 104 1.23 -6.26 -37.48
C SER A 104 2.22 -6.70 -38.55
#